data_AF-A0A5C1WQU0-F1
#
_entry.id   AF-A0A5C1WQU0-F1
#
_cell.length_a   1.000
_cell.length_b   1.000
_cell.length_c   1.000
_cell.angle_alpha   90.00
_cell.angle_beta   90.00
_cell.angle_gamma   90.00
#
_symmetry.space_group_name_H-M   'P 1'
#
loop_
_entity.id
_entity.type
_entity.pdbx_description
1 polymer ?
#
loop_
_entity_poly.entity_id
_entity_poly.type
_entity_poly.pdbx_seq_one_letter_code
_entity_poly.pdbx_strand_id
1 'polypeptide(L)'
;MPAALAIAPLYTGPFADELAKLQKTNPIADPKRWEQAKHDAIEFLADWGDQAAELGWSADDLFGLHPTAPLARYDVMGLIWLLQGQAVGELTEHGANLGATTFYRAVR
;
A
#
# COMPACT_ATOMS: atom_id res chain seq x y z
N MET A 1 -4.76 -5.91 -18.82
CA MET A 1 -4.64 -7.37 -18.64
C MET A 1 -4.12 -7.57 -17.23
N PRO A 2 -4.85 -8.16 -16.26
CA PRO A 2 -4.24 -8.44 -14.97
C PRO A 2 -3.21 -9.55 -15.21
N ALA A 3 -1.95 -9.24 -14.89
CA ALA A 3 -0.84 -10.15 -15.04
C ALA A 3 -1.07 -11.35 -14.11
N ALA A 4 -0.65 -12.50 -14.61
CA ALA A 4 -0.83 -13.80 -14.03
C ALA A 4 -0.49 -13.85 -12.53
N LEU A 5 -1.25 -14.70 -11.82
CA LEU A 5 -0.80 -15.47 -10.67
C LEU A 5 0.54 -16.16 -10.99
N ALA A 6 1.62 -15.40 -10.92
CA ALA A 6 2.98 -15.90 -10.85
C ALA A 6 3.31 -15.97 -9.37
N ILE A 7 3.86 -17.13 -8.95
CA ILE A 7 4.53 -17.36 -7.67
C ILE A 7 5.08 -16.02 -7.16
N ALA A 8 4.43 -15.43 -6.14
CA ALA A 8 4.70 -14.05 -5.76
C ALA A 8 6.21 -13.91 -5.56
N PRO A 9 6.94 -13.17 -6.42
CA PRO A 9 8.34 -12.93 -6.17
C PRO A 9 8.38 -12.31 -4.78
N LEU A 10 9.25 -12.82 -3.91
CA LEU A 10 9.55 -12.15 -2.65
C LEU A 10 10.03 -10.76 -3.06
N TYR A 11 9.15 -9.76 -2.90
CA TYR A 11 9.52 -8.38 -3.17
C TYR A 11 10.72 -8.07 -2.29
N THR A 12 11.81 -7.64 -2.93
CA THR A 12 13.13 -7.39 -2.30
C THR A 12 13.53 -5.92 -2.40
N GLY A 13 12.59 -5.05 -2.79
CA GLY A 13 12.82 -3.62 -2.93
C GLY A 13 12.76 -2.85 -1.60
N PRO A 14 12.78 -1.52 -1.66
CA PRO A 14 12.92 -0.64 -0.50
C PRO A 14 11.89 -0.83 0.62
N PHE A 15 10.71 -1.35 0.32
CA PHE A 15 9.62 -1.55 1.28
C PHE A 15 9.43 -3.01 1.73
N ALA A 16 10.42 -3.88 1.49
CA ALA A 16 10.30 -5.31 1.75
C ALA A 16 10.11 -5.63 3.24
N ASP A 17 10.76 -4.86 4.11
CA ASP A 17 10.63 -5.02 5.56
C ASP A 17 9.23 -4.64 6.05
N GLU A 18 8.66 -3.56 5.51
CA GLU A 18 7.29 -3.10 5.80
C GLU A 18 6.26 -4.12 5.35
N LEU A 19 6.41 -4.67 4.14
CA LEU A 19 5.56 -5.73 3.63
C LEU A 19 5.62 -6.96 4.54
N ALA A 20 6.83 -7.36 4.96
CA ALA A 20 7.01 -8.49 5.88
C ALA A 20 6.36 -8.25 7.26
N LYS A 21 6.41 -7.01 7.78
CA LYS A 21 5.71 -6.61 9.01
C LYS A 21 4.19 -6.73 8.83
N LEU A 22 3.64 -6.18 7.74
CA LEU A 22 2.20 -6.26 7.44
C LEU A 22 1.73 -7.72 7.34
N GLN A 23 2.51 -8.60 6.73
CA GLN A 23 2.17 -10.02 6.61
C GLN A 23 2.16 -10.77 7.94
N LYS A 24 3.04 -10.39 8.87
CA LYS A 24 3.20 -11.07 10.17
C LYS A 24 2.24 -10.55 11.23
N THR A 25 1.89 -9.27 11.19
CA THR A 25 1.13 -8.62 12.24
C THR A 25 -0.12 -7.99 11.66
N ASN A 26 -1.28 -8.53 12.03
CA ASN A 26 -2.56 -7.93 11.71
C ASN A 26 -2.77 -6.68 12.57
N PRO A 27 -2.81 -5.47 11.99
CA PRO A 27 -2.97 -4.23 12.76
C PRO A 27 -4.44 -3.84 12.94
N ILE A 28 -5.39 -4.64 12.42
CA ILE A 28 -6.83 -4.34 12.47
C ILE A 28 -7.66 -5.53 12.94
N ALA A 29 -8.85 -5.26 13.47
CA ALA A 29 -9.76 -6.31 13.94
C ALA A 29 -10.42 -7.11 12.79
N ASP A 30 -10.49 -6.56 11.57
CA ASP A 30 -11.12 -7.19 10.41
C ASP A 30 -10.11 -8.02 9.59
N PRO A 31 -10.14 -9.36 9.65
CA PRO A 31 -9.18 -10.21 8.96
C PRO A 31 -9.32 -10.15 7.44
N LYS A 32 -10.54 -9.96 6.90
CA LYS A 32 -10.75 -9.94 5.44
C LYS A 32 -10.09 -8.72 4.83
N ARG A 33 -10.26 -7.57 5.49
CA ARG A 33 -9.62 -6.32 5.07
C ARG A 33 -8.09 -6.38 5.19
N TRP A 34 -7.57 -7.11 6.18
CA TRP A 34 -6.14 -7.34 6.30
C TRP A 34 -5.59 -8.25 5.20
N GLU A 35 -6.29 -9.35 4.86
CA GLU A 35 -5.92 -10.20 3.71
C GLU A 35 -5.91 -9.40 2.40
N GLN A 36 -6.92 -8.56 2.19
CA GLN A 36 -6.96 -7.68 1.01
C GLN A 36 -5.77 -6.71 0.99
N ALA A 37 -5.47 -6.05 2.11
CA ALA A 37 -4.34 -5.12 2.19
C ALA A 37 -2.99 -5.81 1.92
N LYS A 38 -2.82 -7.08 2.34
CA LYS A 38 -1.62 -7.86 1.98
C LYS A 38 -1.52 -8.12 0.49
N HIS A 39 -2.64 -8.48 -0.15
CA HIS A 39 -2.68 -8.72 -1.58
C HIS A 39 -2.41 -7.43 -2.37
N ASP A 40 -3.10 -6.36 -2.03
CA ASP A 40 -2.93 -5.04 -2.64
C ASP A 40 -1.49 -4.52 -2.48
N ALA A 41 -0.87 -4.76 -1.32
CA ALA A 41 0.55 -4.40 -1.09
C ALA A 41 1.50 -5.16 -2.01
N ILE A 42 1.27 -6.46 -2.22
CA ILE A 42 2.12 -7.28 -3.08
C ILE A 42 2.00 -6.80 -4.53
N GLU A 43 0.79 -6.60 -5.03
CA GLU A 43 0.54 -6.13 -6.40
C GLU A 43 1.12 -4.72 -6.60
N PHE A 44 0.83 -3.79 -5.68
CA PHE A 44 1.35 -2.43 -5.77
C PHE A 44 2.88 -2.41 -5.78
N LEU A 45 3.55 -3.15 -4.89
CA LEU A 45 5.01 -3.14 -4.82
C LEU A 45 5.67 -3.83 -6.01
N ALA A 46 5.01 -4.82 -6.61
CA ALA A 46 5.52 -5.47 -7.83
C ALA A 46 5.57 -4.49 -9.02
N ASP A 47 4.58 -3.60 -9.14
CA ASP A 47 4.48 -2.66 -10.25
C ASP A 47 5.15 -1.31 -9.97
N TRP A 48 5.08 -0.83 -8.73
CA TRP A 48 5.42 0.56 -8.36
C TRP A 48 6.46 0.68 -7.26
N GLY A 49 6.92 -0.41 -6.65
CA GLY A 49 7.76 -0.36 -5.44
C GLY A 49 9.05 0.46 -5.61
N ASP A 50 9.77 0.26 -6.71
CA ASP A 50 11.00 1.01 -6.97
C ASP A 50 10.71 2.47 -7.35
N GLN A 51 9.71 2.69 -8.20
CA GLN A 51 9.30 4.03 -8.61
C GLN A 51 8.79 4.87 -7.42
N ALA A 52 8.07 4.26 -6.49
CA ALA A 52 7.60 4.93 -5.28
C ALA A 52 8.78 5.44 -4.46
N ALA A 53 9.83 4.63 -4.29
CA ALA A 53 11.04 5.05 -3.60
C ALA A 53 11.78 6.19 -4.33
N GLU A 54 11.88 6.13 -5.67
CA GLU A 54 12.48 7.19 -6.48
C GLU A 54 11.70 8.52 -6.39
N LEU A 55 10.37 8.44 -6.32
CA LEU A 55 9.47 9.59 -6.10
C LEU A 55 9.44 10.05 -4.62
N GLY A 56 10.27 9.44 -3.77
CA GLY A 56 10.44 9.79 -2.36
C GLY A 56 9.28 9.37 -1.46
N TRP A 57 8.46 8.39 -1.86
CA TRP A 57 7.43 7.84 -0.99
C TRP A 57 8.05 7.14 0.20
N SER A 58 7.46 7.34 1.36
CA SER A 58 7.89 6.69 2.59
C SER A 58 7.04 5.45 2.91
N ALA A 59 7.57 4.62 3.80
CA ALA A 59 6.83 3.52 4.40
C ALA A 59 5.49 3.98 5.02
N ASP A 60 5.47 5.16 5.67
CA ASP A 60 4.27 5.71 6.29
C ASP A 60 3.24 6.15 5.23
N ASP A 61 3.66 6.67 4.07
CA ASP A 61 2.74 7.04 2.99
C ASP A 61 2.01 5.81 2.40
N LEU A 62 2.70 4.66 2.37
CA LEU A 62 2.17 3.43 1.78
C LEU A 62 1.42 2.57 2.80
N PHE A 63 2.04 2.31 3.96
CA PHE A 63 1.59 1.35 4.98
C PHE A 63 1.00 2.01 6.22
N GLY A 64 1.09 3.34 6.34
CA GLY A 64 0.70 4.10 7.52
C GLY A 64 -0.67 3.72 8.06
N LEU A 65 -0.76 3.57 9.37
CA LEU A 65 -2.01 3.24 10.03
C LEU A 65 -1.96 3.73 11.47
N HIS A 66 -3.03 4.35 11.95
CA HIS A 66 -3.04 4.86 13.32
C HIS A 66 -3.00 3.71 14.34
N PRO A 67 -2.08 3.72 15.32
CA PRO A 67 -1.86 2.58 16.22
C PRO A 67 -3.06 2.27 17.13
N THR A 68 -3.87 3.27 17.47
CA THR A 68 -5.02 3.10 18.38
C THR A 68 -6.37 3.20 17.69
N ALA A 69 -6.41 3.71 16.46
CA ALA A 69 -7.67 3.98 15.74
C ALA A 69 -7.51 3.74 14.23
N PRO A 70 -7.06 2.53 13.83
CA PRO A 70 -6.54 2.27 12.50
C PRO A 70 -7.56 2.52 11.38
N LEU A 71 -8.84 2.20 11.61
CA LEU A 71 -9.90 2.35 10.61
C LEU A 71 -10.75 3.63 10.78
N ALA A 72 -10.53 4.41 11.84
CA ALA A 72 -11.27 5.64 12.09
C ALA A 72 -10.49 6.89 11.63
N ARG A 73 -9.16 6.80 11.55
CA ARG A 73 -8.28 7.91 11.18
C ARG A 73 -7.77 7.77 9.76
N TYR A 74 -8.64 8.14 8.82
CA TYR A 74 -8.33 8.16 7.39
C TYR A 74 -7.24 9.19 7.02
N ASP A 75 -7.00 10.19 7.88
CA ASP A 75 -6.00 11.25 7.70
C ASP A 75 -4.54 10.77 7.77
N VAL A 76 -4.31 9.59 8.36
CA VAL A 76 -2.98 8.98 8.51
C VAL A 76 -2.93 7.57 7.93
N MET A 77 -3.93 7.23 7.14
CA MET A 77 -4.06 5.91 6.54
C MET A 77 -3.32 5.89 5.21
N GLY A 78 -2.35 4.99 5.09
CA GLY A 78 -1.51 4.84 3.91
C GLY A 78 -2.27 4.29 2.71
N LEU A 79 -1.69 4.48 1.53
CA LEU A 79 -2.28 4.14 0.24
C LEU A 79 -2.82 2.70 0.18
N ILE A 80 -2.07 1.72 0.68
CA ILE A 80 -2.42 0.29 0.59
C ILE A 80 -3.79 -0.01 1.23
N TRP A 81 -4.14 0.68 2.32
CA TRP A 81 -5.41 0.48 3.02
C TRP A 81 -6.62 1.12 2.30
N LEU A 82 -6.35 2.00 1.34
CA LEU A 82 -7.34 2.68 0.51
C LEU A 82 -7.59 1.95 -0.80
N LEU A 83 -6.65 1.12 -1.28
CA LEU A 83 -6.79 0.36 -2.53
C LEU A 83 -8.02 -0.55 -2.48
N GLN A 84 -8.16 -1.38 -1.44
CA GLN A 84 -9.29 -2.30 -1.29
C GLN A 84 -9.61 -3.10 -2.57
N GLY A 85 -8.56 -3.55 -3.28
CA GLY A 85 -8.65 -4.25 -4.56
C GLY A 85 -8.70 -3.35 -5.80
N GLN A 86 -8.58 -2.03 -5.67
CA GLN A 86 -8.38 -1.11 -6.79
C GLN A 86 -6.91 -1.04 -7.20
N ALA A 87 -6.66 -1.03 -8.51
CA ALA A 87 -5.32 -0.83 -9.05
C ALA A 87 -4.94 0.65 -9.09
N VAL A 88 -3.66 0.94 -8.90
CA VAL A 88 -3.10 2.28 -9.10
C VAL A 88 -2.85 2.49 -10.60
N GLY A 89 -3.51 3.49 -11.18
CA GLY A 89 -3.35 3.84 -12.60
C GLY A 89 -2.16 4.76 -12.85
N GLU A 90 -1.81 5.60 -11.88
CA GLU A 90 -0.69 6.54 -11.98
C GLU A 90 -0.13 6.84 -10.58
N LEU A 91 1.20 6.83 -10.46
CA LEU A 91 1.91 7.21 -9.25
C LEU A 91 2.82 8.41 -9.51
N THR A 92 2.69 9.45 -8.69
CA THR A 92 3.45 10.69 -8.77
C THR A 92 4.12 11.01 -7.44
N GLU A 93 4.98 12.02 -7.41
CA GLU A 93 5.59 12.55 -6.17
C GLU A 93 4.58 13.24 -5.22
N HIS A 94 3.32 13.39 -5.59
CA HIS A 94 2.32 14.06 -4.74
C HIS A 94 1.14 13.16 -4.40
N GLY A 95 0.98 12.05 -5.11
CA GLY A 95 -0.18 11.20 -4.93
C GLY A 95 -0.27 10.05 -5.92
N ALA A 96 -1.30 9.23 -5.71
CA ALA A 96 -1.61 8.07 -6.52
C ALA A 96 -3.05 8.18 -7.06
N ASN A 97 -3.24 7.89 -8.34
CA ASN A 97 -4.55 7.85 -8.97
C ASN A 97 -5.12 6.43 -8.92
N LEU A 98 -6.30 6.29 -8.32
CA LEU A 98 -7.04 5.02 -8.14
C LEU A 98 -8.21 4.88 -9.12
N GLY A 99 -8.22 5.68 -10.20
CA GLY A 99 -9.26 5.74 -11.21
C GLY A 99 -10.39 6.71 -10.85
N ALA A 100 -11.11 6.45 -9.76
CA ALA A 100 -12.23 7.29 -9.31
C ALA A 100 -11.81 8.39 -8.32
N THR A 101 -10.69 8.17 -7.62
CA THR A 101 -10.20 9.06 -6.55
C THR A 101 -8.69 9.17 -6.67
N THR A 102 -8.14 10.32 -6.29
CA THR A 102 -6.70 10.53 -6.13
C THR A 102 -6.37 10.56 -4.64
N PHE A 103 -5.45 9.71 -4.22
CA PHE A 103 -4.83 9.81 -2.91
C PHE A 103 -3.70 10.83 -2.96
N TYR A 104 -3.72 11.82 -2.07
CA TYR A 104 -2.63 12.77 -1.93
C TYR A 104 -1.81 12.41 -0.70
N ARG A 105 -0.48 12.33 -0.86
CA ARG A 105 0.40 12.11 0.28
C ARG A 105 0.55 13.40 1.08
N ALA A 106 0.55 13.28 2.40
CA ALA A 106 0.82 14.41 3.28
C ALA A 106 2.32 14.65 3.30
N VAL A 107 2.82 15.56 2.47
CA VAL A 107 4.23 15.98 2.50
C VAL A 107 4.49 16.60 3.88
N ARG A 108 5.25 15.90 4.72
CA ARG A 108 5.71 16.37 6.03
C ARG A 108 7.13 16.92 5.95
#